data_AF-X1SCX1-F1
#
_entry.id   AF-X1SCX1-F1
#
_cell.length_a   1.000
_cell.length_b   1.000
_cell.length_c   1.000
_cell.angle_alpha   90.00
_cell.angle_beta   90.00
_cell.angle_gamma   90.00
#
_symmetry.space_group_name_H-M   'P 1'
#
loop_
_entity.id
_entity.type
_entity.pdbx_description
1 polymer ?
#
loop_
_entity_poly.entity_id
_entity_poly.type
_entity_poly.pdbx_seq_one_letter_code
_entity_poly.pdbx_strand_id
1 'polypeptide(L)'
;PEPKPKGGLFEEDYQARLKRQTNQYEKKCNFTRIVENLDNFEVEAKEELGEILTRQKEALKKSIIRAKIMESQNAREVEKLQLFYVSKFRDCVEKWLQKLFRYGMSEVESELKIKKFVGLPPEKAMQYLKNKSFWIAGIARDAILKDAKGILYTGMKNGSTTPEIMFLLDQFFKKFIGTPGVETREGKLLTPHHLETIVRTNFSDSYNQGRLDMMEDKDVKEMIAGVMFSAIIDERTTEVCEAKEELGEILTRQKEALKKSIIRAKIMESQ
;
A
#
# COMPACT_ATOMS: atom_id res chain seq x y z
N PRO A 1 6.85 -20.34 20.64
CA PRO A 1 5.66 -20.27 19.77
C PRO A 1 4.45 -19.87 20.60
N GLU A 2 3.99 -18.63 20.42
CA GLU A 2 2.72 -18.21 21.00
C GLU A 2 1.57 -19.05 20.40
N PRO A 3 0.55 -19.39 21.20
CA PRO A 3 -0.57 -20.19 20.73
C PRO A 3 -1.31 -19.45 19.62
N LYS A 4 -1.62 -20.14 18.53
CA LYS A 4 -2.50 -19.61 17.47
C LYS A 4 -3.82 -19.16 18.15
N PRO A 5 -4.29 -17.92 17.92
CA PRO A 5 -5.60 -17.52 18.41
C PRO A 5 -6.65 -18.49 17.84
N LYS A 6 -7.65 -18.84 18.65
CA LYS A 6 -8.79 -19.66 18.19
C LYS A 6 -9.51 -18.87 17.10
N GLY A 7 -9.78 -19.54 15.97
CA GLY A 7 -10.30 -18.98 14.73
C GLY A 7 -11.19 -17.75 14.91
N GLY A 8 -10.74 -16.64 14.33
CA GLY A 8 -11.53 -15.42 14.19
C GLY A 8 -12.39 -15.47 12.92
N LEU A 9 -13.47 -14.69 12.92
CA LEU A 9 -14.43 -14.54 11.81
C LEU A 9 -13.78 -14.40 10.42
N PHE A 10 -12.58 -13.80 10.34
CA PHE A 10 -11.86 -13.62 9.09
C PHE A 10 -11.22 -14.91 8.53
N GLU A 11 -10.76 -15.83 9.38
CA GLU A 11 -10.19 -17.10 8.90
C GLU A 11 -11.28 -17.93 8.22
N GLU A 12 -12.49 -17.92 8.79
CA GLU A 12 -13.67 -18.56 8.21
C GLU A 12 -14.13 -17.85 6.92
N ASP A 13 -14.16 -16.52 6.87
CA ASP A 13 -14.54 -15.76 5.65
C ASP A 13 -13.52 -15.87 4.52
N TYR A 14 -12.21 -15.86 4.83
CA TYR A 14 -11.15 -16.04 3.84
C TYR A 14 -11.13 -17.49 3.30
N GLN A 15 -11.26 -18.49 4.18
CA GLN A 15 -11.40 -19.89 3.75
C GLN A 15 -12.71 -20.14 2.98
N ALA A 16 -13.80 -19.41 3.30
CA ALA A 16 -15.06 -19.49 2.56
C ALA A 16 -14.99 -18.82 1.18
N ARG A 17 -14.19 -17.75 1.04
CA ARG A 17 -13.91 -17.10 -0.27
C ARG A 17 -12.97 -17.93 -1.14
N LEU A 18 -12.02 -18.63 -0.54
CA LEU A 18 -11.20 -19.61 -1.23
C LEU A 18 -12.10 -20.77 -1.67
N LYS A 19 -12.49 -20.81 -2.96
CA LYS A 19 -13.22 -21.94 -3.57
C LYS A 19 -12.42 -23.25 -3.61
N ARG A 20 -11.26 -23.31 -2.92
CA ARG A 20 -10.29 -24.40 -2.95
C ARG A 20 -9.78 -24.72 -1.56
N GLN A 21 -9.39 -25.98 -1.37
CA GLN A 21 -8.68 -26.38 -0.15
C GLN A 21 -7.32 -25.71 -0.09
N THR A 22 -6.98 -25.17 1.08
CA THR A 22 -5.64 -24.65 1.35
C THR A 22 -4.57 -25.70 1.13
N ASN A 23 -3.51 -25.31 0.41
CA ASN A 23 -2.35 -26.15 0.20
C ASN A 23 -1.47 -26.22 1.46
N GLN A 24 -0.48 -27.11 1.45
CA GLN A 24 0.41 -27.34 2.60
C GLN A 24 1.25 -26.12 3.03
N TYR A 25 1.39 -25.12 2.16
CA TYR A 25 2.16 -23.90 2.39
C TYR A 25 1.27 -22.81 2.98
N GLU A 26 0.06 -22.65 2.47
CA GLU A 26 -0.95 -21.71 3.00
C GLU A 26 -1.31 -22.00 4.45
N LYS A 27 -1.28 -23.28 4.85
CA LYS A 27 -1.46 -23.70 6.25
C LYS A 27 -0.38 -23.19 7.20
N LYS A 28 0.77 -22.75 6.67
CA LYS A 28 1.87 -22.16 7.45
C LYS A 28 1.70 -20.66 7.63
N CYS A 29 0.97 -19.98 6.74
CA CYS A 29 0.67 -18.56 6.83
C CYS A 29 -0.47 -18.32 7.81
N ASN A 30 -0.37 -17.23 8.59
CA ASN A 30 -1.47 -16.78 9.46
C ASN A 30 -2.16 -15.58 8.80
N PHE A 31 -3.05 -15.84 7.85
CA PHE A 31 -3.71 -14.80 7.05
C PHE A 31 -4.51 -13.81 7.89
N THR A 32 -5.22 -14.29 8.91
CA THR A 32 -5.98 -13.45 9.84
C THR A 32 -5.08 -12.43 10.52
N ARG A 33 -3.98 -12.88 11.13
CA ARG A 33 -3.01 -11.99 11.77
C ARG A 33 -2.39 -11.02 10.78
N ILE A 34 -2.06 -11.47 9.57
CA ILE A 34 -1.44 -10.62 8.55
C ILE A 34 -2.40 -9.50 8.14
N VAL A 35 -3.66 -9.83 7.85
CA VAL A 35 -4.70 -8.85 7.50
C VAL A 35 -4.91 -7.85 8.62
N GLU A 36 -5.16 -8.33 9.84
CA GLU A 36 -5.36 -7.47 11.00
C GLU A 36 -4.20 -6.48 11.19
N ASN A 37 -2.96 -6.95 11.07
CA ASN A 37 -1.78 -6.10 11.20
C ASN A 37 -1.63 -5.11 10.02
N LEU A 38 -1.89 -5.54 8.79
CA LEU A 38 -1.83 -4.65 7.62
C LEU A 38 -2.91 -3.56 7.72
N ASP A 39 -4.13 -3.91 8.11
CA ASP A 39 -5.22 -2.95 8.34
C ASP A 39 -4.86 -1.95 9.44
N ASN A 40 -4.29 -2.42 10.55
CA ASN A 40 -3.82 -1.55 11.62
C ASN A 40 -2.71 -0.60 11.13
N PHE A 41 -1.74 -1.09 10.34
CA PHE A 41 -0.71 -0.23 9.75
C PHE A 41 -1.29 0.80 8.79
N GLU A 42 -2.30 0.43 8.01
CA GLU A 42 -2.99 1.39 7.15
C GLU A 42 -3.68 2.48 7.96
N VAL A 43 -4.41 2.13 9.02
CA VAL A 43 -5.10 3.08 9.90
C VAL A 43 -4.10 4.05 10.52
N GLU A 44 -3.08 3.53 11.20
CA GLU A 44 -2.04 4.34 11.85
C GLU A 44 -1.33 5.27 10.85
N ALA A 45 -1.00 4.79 9.65
CA ALA A 45 -0.34 5.60 8.64
C ALA A 45 -1.25 6.67 8.04
N LYS A 46 -2.53 6.35 7.82
CA LYS A 46 -3.53 7.32 7.34
C LYS A 46 -3.69 8.45 8.33
N GLU A 47 -3.70 8.16 9.63
CA GLU A 47 -3.76 9.18 10.69
C GLU A 47 -2.52 10.08 10.66
N GLU A 48 -1.31 9.52 10.71
CA GLU A 48 -0.07 10.31 10.70
C GLU A 48 0.09 11.17 9.42
N LEU A 49 -0.17 10.58 8.25
CA LEU A 49 -0.10 11.29 6.98
C LEU A 49 -1.21 12.34 6.86
N GLY A 50 -2.41 12.04 7.37
CA GLY A 50 -3.54 12.96 7.42
C GLY A 50 -3.24 14.20 8.27
N GLU A 51 -2.58 14.05 9.41
CA GLU A 51 -2.11 15.17 10.22
C GLU A 51 -1.10 16.05 9.46
N ILE A 52 -0.13 15.42 8.78
CA ILE A 52 0.87 16.14 8.00
C ILE A 52 0.21 16.91 6.86
N LEU A 53 -0.72 16.29 6.13
CA LEU A 53 -1.47 16.94 5.05
C LEU A 53 -2.37 18.07 5.58
N THR A 54 -2.93 17.93 6.78
CA THR A 54 -3.71 19.00 7.42
C THR A 54 -2.82 20.21 7.71
N ARG A 55 -1.63 19.99 8.28
CA ARG A 55 -0.65 21.07 8.52
C ARG A 55 -0.18 21.68 7.20
N GLN A 56 0.00 20.86 6.17
CA GLN A 56 0.36 21.29 4.82
C GLN A 56 -0.70 22.22 4.22
N LYS A 57 -1.98 21.86 4.35
CA LYS A 57 -3.12 22.67 3.90
C LYS A 57 -3.12 24.04 4.58
N GLU A 58 -3.03 24.07 5.91
CA GLU A 58 -3.05 25.33 6.67
C GLU A 58 -1.85 26.23 6.34
N ALA A 59 -0.67 25.63 6.13
CA ALA A 59 0.52 26.37 5.69
C ALA A 59 0.34 26.95 4.28
N LEU A 60 -0.25 26.20 3.35
CA LEU A 60 -0.52 26.67 2.00
C LEU A 60 -1.52 27.84 2.01
N LYS A 61 -2.64 27.71 2.75
CA LYS A 61 -3.63 28.79 2.92
C LYS A 61 -2.99 30.07 3.45
N LYS A 62 -2.16 29.95 4.50
CA LYS A 62 -1.40 31.09 5.05
C LYS A 62 -0.45 31.72 4.02
N SER A 63 0.20 30.91 3.18
CA SER A 63 1.07 31.41 2.11
C SER A 63 0.29 32.24 1.08
N ILE A 64 -0.88 31.75 0.67
CA ILE A 64 -1.75 32.43 -0.30
C ILE A 64 -2.23 33.79 0.25
N ILE A 65 -2.68 33.81 1.50
CA ILE A 65 -3.15 35.04 2.17
C ILE A 65 -2.01 36.04 2.33
N ARG A 66 -0.83 35.60 2.79
CA ARG A 66 0.34 36.48 2.97
C ARG A 66 0.82 37.10 1.67
N ALA A 67 0.81 36.32 0.59
CA ALA A 67 1.20 36.80 -0.73
C ALA A 67 0.11 37.67 -1.40
N LYS A 68 -1.07 37.83 -0.79
CA LYS A 68 -2.20 38.61 -1.33
C LYS A 68 -2.50 38.25 -2.79
N ILE A 69 -2.51 36.95 -3.07
CA ILE A 69 -2.59 36.44 -4.45
C ILE A 69 -3.88 36.86 -5.13
N MET A 70 -5.00 36.81 -4.40
CA MET A 70 -6.31 37.13 -4.94
C MET A 70 -6.50 38.63 -5.16
N GLU A 71 -5.95 39.46 -4.26
CA GLU A 71 -6.03 40.91 -4.35
C GLU A 71 -5.10 41.48 -5.43
N SER A 72 -3.90 40.91 -5.57
CA SER A 72 -2.92 41.34 -6.57
C SER A 72 -3.16 40.76 -7.97
N GLN A 73 -3.94 39.66 -8.06
CA GLN A 73 -4.14 38.87 -9.29
C GLN A 73 -2.83 38.53 -10.02
N ASN A 74 -1.73 38.40 -9.27
CA ASN A 74 -0.41 38.21 -9.84
C ASN A 74 -0.13 36.72 -10.04
N ALA A 75 -0.22 36.26 -11.29
CA ALA A 75 0.09 34.88 -11.67
C ALA A 75 1.50 34.43 -11.25
N ARG A 76 2.48 35.34 -11.16
CA ARG A 76 3.84 34.99 -10.71
C ARG A 76 3.87 34.53 -9.25
N GLU A 77 2.99 35.06 -8.40
CA GLU A 77 2.91 34.64 -7.00
C GLU A 77 2.26 33.26 -6.86
N VAL A 78 1.32 32.91 -7.76
CA VAL A 78 0.78 31.55 -7.86
C VAL A 78 1.86 30.55 -8.21
N GLU A 79 2.75 30.88 -9.14
CA GLU A 79 3.83 29.98 -9.55
C GLU A 79 4.87 29.73 -8.47
N LYS A 80 5.10 30.71 -7.58
CA LYS A 80 6.02 30.63 -6.45
C LYS A 80 5.48 29.82 -5.27
N LEU A 81 4.22 29.37 -5.30
CA LEU A 81 3.65 28.57 -4.21
C LEU A 81 4.43 27.28 -3.99
N GLN A 82 4.70 26.98 -2.72
CA GLN A 82 5.44 25.81 -2.29
C GLN A 82 4.72 25.11 -1.13
N LEU A 83 5.00 23.82 -1.01
CA LEU A 83 4.49 22.97 0.06
C LEU A 83 5.57 22.81 1.15
N PHE A 84 5.34 23.39 2.33
CA PHE A 84 6.30 23.43 3.43
C PHE A 84 6.55 22.11 4.19
N TYR A 85 5.63 21.14 4.09
CA TYR A 85 5.63 19.89 4.86
C TYR A 85 5.99 18.67 4.01
N VAL A 86 6.43 18.84 2.76
CA VAL A 86 6.79 17.73 1.86
C VAL A 86 7.87 16.83 2.46
N SER A 87 8.89 17.40 3.11
CA SER A 87 9.94 16.60 3.76
C SER A 87 9.36 15.73 4.88
N LYS A 88 8.48 16.28 5.73
CA LYS A 88 7.83 15.50 6.80
C LYS A 88 6.92 14.40 6.25
N PHE A 89 6.21 14.69 5.16
CA PHE A 89 5.39 13.70 4.45
C PHE A 89 6.26 12.56 3.92
N ARG A 90 7.36 12.88 3.22
CA ARG A 90 8.35 11.90 2.74
C ARG A 90 8.89 11.05 3.89
N ASP A 91 9.33 11.68 4.98
CA ASP A 91 9.95 10.97 6.11
C ASP A 91 8.95 10.01 6.77
N CYS A 92 7.67 10.40 6.86
CA CYS A 92 6.60 9.54 7.32
C CYS A 92 6.36 8.35 6.36
N VAL A 93 6.28 8.61 5.05
CA VAL A 93 6.17 7.53 4.04
C VAL A 93 7.36 6.57 4.13
N GLU A 94 8.58 7.08 4.24
CA GLU A 94 9.80 6.27 4.39
C GLU A 94 9.74 5.37 5.62
N LYS A 95 9.38 5.94 6.78
CA LYS A 95 9.19 5.20 8.03
C LYS A 95 8.25 4.01 7.84
N TRP A 96 7.09 4.25 7.21
CA TRP A 96 6.08 3.23 7.00
C TRP A 96 6.50 2.15 6.01
N LEU A 97 7.11 2.53 4.89
CA LEU A 97 7.69 1.60 3.94
C LEU A 97 8.70 0.66 4.61
N GLN A 98 9.61 1.20 5.42
CA GLN A 98 10.59 0.41 6.16
C GLN A 98 9.93 -0.52 7.21
N LYS A 99 8.91 -0.04 7.93
CA LYS A 99 8.17 -0.83 8.93
C LYS A 99 7.51 -2.05 8.28
N LEU A 100 6.82 -1.85 7.15
CA LEU A 100 6.13 -2.91 6.41
C LEU A 100 7.07 -3.89 5.72
N PHE A 101 8.18 -3.40 5.19
CA PHE A 101 9.22 -4.26 4.63
C PHE A 101 9.77 -5.22 5.69
N ARG A 102 10.13 -4.70 6.87
CA ARG A 102 10.60 -5.52 8.00
C ARG A 102 9.52 -6.48 8.50
N TYR A 103 8.26 -6.04 8.53
CA TYR A 103 7.15 -6.90 8.89
C TYR A 103 7.02 -8.08 7.91
N GLY A 104 7.10 -7.83 6.60
CA GLY A 104 7.11 -8.86 5.57
C GLY A 104 8.22 -9.90 5.78
N MET A 105 9.44 -9.45 6.09
CA MET A 105 10.54 -10.36 6.44
C MET A 105 10.21 -11.23 7.67
N SER A 106 9.70 -10.60 8.73
CA SER A 106 9.38 -11.31 9.99
C SER A 106 8.27 -12.37 9.84
N GLU A 107 7.33 -12.16 8.92
CA GLU A 107 6.31 -13.17 8.63
C GLU A 107 6.93 -14.43 8.02
N VAL A 108 7.83 -14.27 7.05
CA VAL A 108 8.55 -15.40 6.43
C VAL A 108 9.45 -16.11 7.45
N GLU A 109 10.11 -15.38 8.35
CA GLU A 109 10.85 -15.98 9.48
C GLU A 109 9.94 -16.86 10.34
N SER A 110 8.74 -16.37 10.66
CA SER A 110 7.77 -17.10 11.48
C SER A 110 7.21 -18.35 10.77
N GLU A 111 7.01 -18.27 9.45
CA GLU A 111 6.51 -19.36 8.61
C GLU A 111 7.53 -20.50 8.46
N LEU A 112 8.81 -20.14 8.32
CA LEU A 112 9.89 -21.10 8.06
C LEU A 112 10.60 -21.58 9.33
N LYS A 113 10.39 -20.92 10.48
CA LYS A 113 11.02 -21.24 11.77
C LYS A 113 12.55 -21.23 11.73
N ILE A 114 13.13 -20.42 10.84
CA ILE A 114 14.58 -20.27 10.68
C ILE A 114 15.08 -19.26 11.72
N LYS A 115 16.06 -19.64 12.56
CA LYS A 115 16.58 -18.83 13.67
C LYS A 115 17.86 -18.03 13.37
N LYS A 116 18.53 -18.32 12.25
CA LYS A 116 19.76 -17.66 11.84
C LYS A 116 19.62 -17.24 10.39
N PHE A 117 19.72 -15.94 10.15
CA PHE A 117 19.59 -15.34 8.86
C PHE A 117 20.72 -14.33 8.66
N VAL A 118 21.34 -14.37 7.47
CA VAL A 118 22.33 -13.39 7.01
C VAL A 118 21.70 -12.68 5.81
N GLY A 119 20.70 -11.84 6.08
CA GLY A 119 19.93 -11.20 5.02
C GLY A 119 20.72 -10.33 4.07
N LEU A 120 20.05 -9.93 2.99
CA LEU A 120 20.45 -8.84 2.10
C LEU A 120 21.04 -7.68 2.93
N PRO A 121 22.16 -7.05 2.49
CA PRO A 121 22.71 -5.90 3.18
C PRO A 121 21.59 -4.87 3.33
N PRO A 122 21.21 -4.51 4.58
CA PRO A 122 20.07 -3.64 4.87
C PRO A 122 20.13 -2.34 4.06
N GLU A 123 21.33 -1.89 3.69
CA GLU A 123 21.58 -0.62 3.04
C GLU A 123 20.94 -0.47 1.66
N LYS A 124 20.97 -1.48 0.77
CA LYS A 124 20.42 -1.32 -0.59
C LYS A 124 18.89 -1.29 -0.60
N ALA A 125 18.26 -2.18 0.17
CA ALA A 125 16.81 -2.20 0.33
C ALA A 125 16.33 -0.91 1.02
N MET A 126 16.98 -0.47 2.09
CA MET A 126 16.63 0.78 2.75
C MET A 126 16.85 2.00 1.84
N GLN A 127 17.91 2.01 1.03
CA GLN A 127 18.13 3.07 0.04
C GLN A 127 17.07 3.08 -1.06
N TYR A 128 16.61 1.91 -1.52
CA TYR A 128 15.49 1.81 -2.46
C TYR A 128 14.20 2.36 -1.85
N LEU A 129 13.84 1.94 -0.63
CA LEU A 129 12.63 2.43 0.07
C LEU A 129 12.69 3.94 0.31
N LYS A 130 13.87 4.48 0.62
CA LYS A 130 14.13 5.91 0.70
C LYS A 130 13.89 6.60 -0.64
N ASN A 131 14.49 6.10 -1.73
CA ASN A 131 14.26 6.67 -3.07
C ASN A 131 12.78 6.61 -3.47
N LYS A 132 12.09 5.53 -3.11
CA LYS A 132 10.66 5.35 -3.34
C LYS A 132 9.83 6.38 -2.55
N SER A 133 10.20 6.67 -1.30
CA SER A 133 9.51 7.71 -0.50
C SER A 133 9.66 9.11 -1.13
N PHE A 134 10.84 9.43 -1.69
CA PHE A 134 11.05 10.66 -2.46
C PHE A 134 10.13 10.75 -3.67
N TRP A 135 10.01 9.66 -4.44
CA TRP A 135 9.15 9.60 -5.62
C TRP A 135 7.67 9.77 -5.24
N ILE A 136 7.19 9.05 -4.23
CA ILE A 136 5.80 9.16 -3.72
C ILE A 136 5.50 10.60 -3.26
N ALA A 137 6.39 11.17 -2.46
CA ALA A 137 6.22 12.55 -1.97
C ALA A 137 6.27 13.58 -3.11
N GLY A 138 7.09 13.35 -4.13
CA GLY A 138 7.14 14.18 -5.34
C GLY A 138 5.82 14.18 -6.10
N ILE A 139 5.25 12.99 -6.36
CA ILE A 139 3.95 12.85 -7.02
C ILE A 139 2.84 13.54 -6.21
N ALA A 140 2.80 13.29 -4.89
CA ALA A 140 1.78 13.89 -4.03
C ALA A 140 1.90 15.43 -4.02
N ARG A 141 3.13 15.96 -3.94
CA ARG A 141 3.40 17.39 -4.01
C ARG A 141 2.92 17.99 -5.32
N ASP A 142 3.27 17.36 -6.44
CA ASP A 142 2.97 17.88 -7.77
C ASP A 142 1.46 17.86 -8.04
N ALA A 143 0.77 16.80 -7.61
CA ALA A 143 -0.69 16.72 -7.67
C ALA A 143 -1.36 17.84 -6.86
N ILE A 144 -0.93 18.04 -5.60
CA ILE A 144 -1.49 19.08 -4.73
C ILE A 144 -1.24 20.48 -5.31
N LEU A 145 -0.02 20.77 -5.77
CA LEU A 145 0.30 22.08 -6.33
C LEU A 145 -0.45 22.34 -7.64
N LYS A 146 -0.54 21.34 -8.53
CA LYS A 146 -1.27 21.47 -9.79
C LYS A 146 -2.72 21.86 -9.55
N ASP A 147 -3.41 21.16 -8.66
CA ASP A 147 -4.83 21.41 -8.39
C ASP A 147 -5.05 22.71 -7.61
N ALA A 148 -4.19 23.01 -6.63
CA ALA A 148 -4.25 24.27 -5.89
C ALA A 148 -4.03 25.49 -6.82
N LYS A 149 -3.05 25.41 -7.73
CA LYS A 149 -2.83 26.44 -8.75
C LYS A 149 -4.03 26.57 -9.69
N GLY A 150 -4.62 25.44 -10.12
CA GLY A 150 -5.83 25.43 -10.93
C GLY A 150 -7.02 26.15 -10.27
N ILE A 151 -7.23 25.92 -8.96
CA ILE A 151 -8.24 26.63 -8.17
C ILE A 151 -7.95 28.14 -8.15
N LEU A 152 -6.71 28.54 -7.93
CA LEU A 152 -6.32 29.95 -7.90
C LEU A 152 -6.50 30.63 -9.26
N TYR A 153 -6.06 30.01 -10.35
CA TYR A 153 -6.26 30.54 -11.71
C TYR A 153 -7.74 30.71 -12.05
N THR A 154 -8.56 29.73 -11.70
CA THR A 154 -10.02 29.81 -11.90
C THR A 154 -10.63 30.92 -11.06
N GLY A 155 -10.19 31.06 -9.81
CA GLY A 155 -10.59 32.16 -8.93
C GLY A 155 -10.24 33.53 -9.48
N MET A 156 -9.01 33.71 -9.94
CA MET A 156 -8.55 34.98 -10.53
C MET A 156 -9.35 35.31 -11.80
N LYS A 157 -9.61 34.31 -12.66
CA LYS A 157 -10.42 34.49 -13.87
C LYS A 157 -11.86 34.93 -13.56
N ASN A 158 -12.46 34.38 -12.50
CA ASN A 158 -13.85 34.61 -12.16
C ASN A 158 -14.06 35.77 -11.17
N GLY A 159 -12.98 36.40 -10.69
CA GLY A 159 -13.06 37.46 -9.67
C GLY A 159 -13.47 36.94 -8.28
N SER A 160 -13.19 35.67 -7.97
CA SER A 160 -13.51 35.07 -6.67
C SER A 160 -12.78 35.74 -5.53
N THR A 161 -13.43 35.82 -4.37
CA THR A 161 -12.87 36.42 -3.16
C THR A 161 -11.91 35.45 -2.45
N THR A 162 -11.01 35.98 -1.63
CA THR A 162 -10.10 35.16 -0.80
C THR A 162 -10.85 34.11 0.03
N PRO A 163 -11.97 34.41 0.72
CA PRO A 163 -12.76 33.41 1.44
C PRO A 163 -13.29 32.27 0.56
N GLU A 164 -13.79 32.57 -0.65
CA GLU A 164 -14.29 31.55 -1.58
C GLU A 164 -13.18 30.58 -2.00
N ILE A 165 -11.99 31.11 -2.26
CA ILE A 165 -10.82 30.30 -2.61
C ILE A 165 -10.36 29.44 -1.45
N MET A 166 -10.38 29.98 -0.23
CA MET A 166 -10.07 29.17 0.96
C MET A 166 -11.06 28.01 1.12
N PHE A 167 -12.35 28.25 0.85
CA PHE A 167 -13.37 27.20 0.86
C PHE A 167 -13.12 26.14 -0.21
N LEU A 168 -12.81 26.54 -1.44
CA LEU A 168 -12.50 25.60 -2.53
C LEU A 168 -11.25 24.76 -2.23
N LEU A 169 -10.22 25.35 -1.63
CA LEU A 169 -9.04 24.62 -1.17
C LEU A 169 -9.40 23.63 -0.05
N ASP A 170 -10.24 24.02 0.91
CA ASP A 170 -10.70 23.08 1.94
C ASP A 170 -11.49 21.90 1.34
N GLN A 171 -12.35 22.15 0.36
CA GLN A 171 -13.08 21.08 -0.36
C GLN A 171 -12.14 20.16 -1.15
N PHE A 172 -11.09 20.72 -1.76
CA PHE A 172 -10.07 19.95 -2.44
C PHE A 172 -9.32 19.02 -1.45
N PHE A 173 -8.83 19.55 -0.33
CA PHE A 173 -8.09 18.77 0.65
C PHE A 173 -8.94 17.72 1.37
N LYS A 174 -10.26 17.90 1.49
CA LYS A 174 -11.16 16.84 1.97
C LYS A 174 -11.08 15.56 1.14
N LYS A 175 -10.81 15.65 -0.17
CA LYS A 175 -10.61 14.46 -1.03
C LYS A 175 -9.32 13.69 -0.69
N PHE A 176 -8.32 14.39 -0.14
CA PHE A 176 -7.02 13.81 0.21
C PHE A 176 -6.96 13.31 1.65
N ILE A 177 -7.55 14.03 2.59
CA ILE A 177 -7.44 13.77 4.04
C ILE A 177 -8.68 13.04 4.57
N GLY A 178 -9.78 13.03 3.80
CA GLY A 178 -11.10 12.67 4.30
C GLY A 178 -11.65 13.75 5.23
N THR A 179 -12.84 13.52 5.77
CA THR A 179 -13.39 14.37 6.83
C THR A 179 -13.70 13.46 8.02
N PRO A 180 -13.05 13.64 9.19
CA PRO A 180 -13.45 12.92 10.40
C PRO A 180 -14.90 13.29 10.72
N GLY A 181 -15.80 12.30 10.78
CA GLY A 181 -17.17 12.49 11.26
C GLY A 181 -18.16 13.18 10.30
N VAL A 182 -17.86 13.32 9.01
CA VAL A 182 -18.89 13.70 8.01
C VAL A 182 -19.35 12.46 7.26
N GLU A 183 -20.49 11.94 7.69
CA GLU A 183 -21.26 10.96 6.92
C GLU A 183 -21.78 11.63 5.64
N THR A 184 -21.57 10.96 4.50
CA THR A 184 -22.36 11.25 3.30
C THR A 184 -23.85 10.97 3.60
N ARG A 185 -24.79 11.49 2.78
CA ARG A 185 -26.24 11.16 2.87
C ARG A 185 -26.54 9.65 2.88
N GLU A 186 -25.55 8.82 2.53
CA GLU A 186 -25.58 7.36 2.45
C GLU A 186 -24.94 6.67 3.67
N GLY A 187 -24.63 7.41 4.75
CA GLY A 187 -24.08 6.85 5.99
C GLY A 187 -22.63 6.35 5.88
N LYS A 188 -21.95 6.59 4.76
CA LYS A 188 -20.52 6.28 4.59
C LYS A 188 -19.67 7.48 4.99
N LEU A 189 -18.73 7.25 5.90
CA LEU A 189 -17.64 8.18 6.19
C LEU A 189 -16.93 8.52 4.88
N LEU A 190 -16.66 9.80 4.64
CA LEU A 190 -15.92 10.26 3.46
C LEU A 190 -14.47 9.79 3.58
N THR A 191 -14.18 8.58 3.05
CA THR A 191 -12.85 7.97 3.17
C THR A 191 -11.84 8.73 2.29
N PRO A 192 -10.60 8.88 2.75
CA PRO A 192 -9.56 9.59 2.00
C PRO A 192 -9.08 8.78 0.79
N HIS A 193 -9.87 8.69 -0.29
CA HIS A 193 -9.60 7.77 -1.40
C HIS A 193 -8.17 7.87 -1.97
N HIS A 194 -7.62 9.08 -2.09
CA HIS A 194 -6.25 9.26 -2.59
C HIS A 194 -5.18 8.82 -1.59
N LEU A 195 -5.29 9.24 -0.32
CA LEU A 195 -4.32 8.85 0.70
C LEU A 195 -4.38 7.34 0.96
N GLU A 196 -5.58 6.78 1.02
CA GLU A 196 -5.81 5.34 1.13
C GLU A 196 -5.17 4.58 -0.04
N THR A 197 -5.36 5.04 -1.27
CA THR A 197 -4.74 4.42 -2.45
C THR A 197 -3.22 4.49 -2.40
N ILE A 198 -2.66 5.64 -1.99
CA ILE A 198 -1.20 5.83 -1.83
C ILE A 198 -0.65 4.87 -0.78
N VAL A 199 -1.26 4.84 0.41
CA VAL A 199 -0.89 3.97 1.52
C VAL A 199 -0.95 2.53 1.03
N ARG A 200 -2.13 2.02 0.70
CA ARG A 200 -2.34 0.61 0.41
C ARG A 200 -1.47 0.08 -0.73
N THR A 201 -1.39 0.80 -1.84
CA THR A 201 -0.61 0.35 -3.01
C THR A 201 0.88 0.26 -2.67
N ASN A 202 1.43 1.28 -2.02
CA ASN A 202 2.86 1.31 -1.73
C ASN A 202 3.24 0.42 -0.55
N PHE A 203 2.31 0.23 0.38
CA PHE A 203 2.51 -0.53 1.60
C PHE A 203 2.46 -2.02 1.34
N SER A 204 1.47 -2.49 0.58
CA SER A 204 1.41 -3.87 0.10
C SER A 204 2.63 -4.23 -0.74
N ASP A 205 3.09 -3.33 -1.61
CA ASP A 205 4.32 -3.53 -2.37
C ASP A 205 5.56 -3.66 -1.45
N SER A 206 5.68 -2.78 -0.44
CA SER A 206 6.81 -2.84 0.52
C SER A 206 6.80 -4.12 1.34
N TYR A 207 5.62 -4.54 1.82
CA TYR A 207 5.43 -5.78 2.53
C TYR A 207 5.82 -7.00 1.68
N ASN A 208 5.31 -7.06 0.44
CA ASN A 208 5.60 -8.14 -0.49
C ASN A 208 7.09 -8.18 -0.85
N GLN A 209 7.73 -7.03 -1.06
CA GLN A 209 9.16 -6.96 -1.32
C GLN A 209 9.97 -7.50 -0.13
N GLY A 210 9.59 -7.17 1.10
CA GLY A 210 10.22 -7.72 2.30
C GLY A 210 10.13 -9.25 2.38
N ARG A 211 8.96 -9.80 2.01
CA ARG A 211 8.79 -11.26 1.89
C ARG A 211 9.69 -11.84 0.81
N LEU A 212 9.69 -11.26 -0.39
CA LEU A 212 10.49 -11.72 -1.53
C LEU A 212 11.98 -11.74 -1.22
N ASP A 213 12.50 -10.64 -0.67
CA ASP A 213 13.91 -10.52 -0.29
C ASP A 213 14.33 -11.60 0.71
N MET A 214 13.44 -11.96 1.65
CA MET A 214 13.67 -13.06 2.60
C MET A 214 13.64 -14.44 1.91
N MET A 215 12.73 -14.64 0.96
CA MET A 215 12.58 -15.91 0.25
C MET A 215 13.69 -16.16 -0.78
N GLU A 216 14.31 -15.10 -1.31
CA GLU A 216 15.41 -15.20 -2.28
C GLU A 216 16.80 -15.40 -1.66
N ASP A 217 16.90 -15.31 -0.34
CA ASP A 217 18.14 -15.57 0.39
C ASP A 217 18.68 -16.98 0.12
N LYS A 218 20.00 -17.11 -0.04
CA LYS A 218 20.64 -18.37 -0.42
C LYS A 218 20.35 -19.51 0.56
N ASP A 219 20.25 -19.21 1.85
CA ASP A 219 20.00 -20.21 2.89
C ASP A 219 18.52 -20.65 2.94
N VAL A 220 17.64 -19.85 2.34
CA VAL A 220 16.19 -20.03 2.34
C VAL A 220 15.68 -20.56 1.00
N LYS A 221 16.30 -20.15 -0.11
CA LYS A 221 15.92 -20.44 -1.49
C LYS A 221 15.88 -21.93 -1.80
N GLU A 222 16.73 -22.74 -1.18
CA GLU A 222 16.71 -24.20 -1.33
C GLU A 222 15.57 -24.87 -0.57
N MET A 223 15.03 -24.21 0.46
CA MET A 223 13.87 -24.69 1.23
C MET A 223 12.53 -24.29 0.59
N ILE A 224 12.57 -23.39 -0.41
CA ILE A 224 11.40 -22.78 -1.05
C ILE A 224 11.33 -23.24 -2.52
N ALA A 225 10.40 -24.14 -2.84
CA ALA A 225 10.22 -24.68 -4.21
C ALA A 225 9.70 -23.66 -5.25
N GLY A 226 9.45 -22.42 -4.83
CA GLY A 226 8.99 -21.27 -5.62
C GLY A 226 8.47 -20.19 -4.68
N VAL A 227 8.44 -18.91 -5.10
CA VAL A 227 7.84 -17.81 -4.31
C VAL A 227 6.46 -18.27 -3.86
N MET A 228 6.36 -18.67 -2.59
CA MET A 228 5.18 -19.34 -2.06
C MET A 228 4.09 -18.30 -2.12
N PHE A 229 3.08 -18.55 -2.96
CA PHE A 229 2.00 -17.62 -3.33
C PHE A 229 1.84 -16.54 -2.28
N SER A 230 2.40 -15.36 -2.57
CA SER A 230 2.12 -14.16 -1.79
C SER A 230 0.64 -13.95 -1.99
N ALA A 231 -0.16 -14.49 -1.07
CA ALA A 231 -1.59 -14.51 -1.22
C ALA A 231 -2.02 -13.08 -1.48
N ILE A 232 -2.98 -12.95 -2.37
CA ILE A 232 -3.60 -11.67 -2.62
C ILE A 232 -4.45 -11.39 -1.38
N ILE A 233 -3.83 -10.75 -0.40
CA ILE A 233 -4.45 -10.40 0.90
C ILE A 233 -5.44 -9.22 0.72
N ASP A 234 -5.47 -8.65 -0.48
CA ASP A 234 -6.31 -7.53 -0.85
C ASP A 234 -7.74 -8.00 -1.15
N GLU A 235 -8.70 -7.66 -0.30
CA GLU A 235 -10.12 -7.95 -0.51
C GLU A 235 -10.76 -7.29 -1.75
N ARG A 236 -10.05 -6.38 -2.44
CA ARG A 236 -10.48 -5.75 -3.69
C ARG A 236 -9.95 -6.45 -4.93
N THR A 237 -9.42 -7.67 -4.81
CA THR A 237 -9.20 -8.44 -6.03
C THR A 237 -10.52 -8.63 -6.74
N THR A 238 -10.57 -8.15 -7.98
CA THR A 238 -11.73 -8.35 -8.83
C THR A 238 -11.86 -9.83 -9.15
N GLU A 239 -13.07 -10.29 -9.47
CA GLU A 239 -13.35 -11.67 -9.92
C GLU A 239 -12.38 -12.14 -11.03
N VAL A 240 -11.88 -11.20 -11.83
CA VAL A 240 -10.88 -11.43 -12.89
C VAL A 240 -9.53 -11.89 -12.34
N CYS A 241 -9.10 -11.35 -11.21
CA CYS A 241 -7.85 -11.75 -10.57
C CYS A 241 -7.99 -13.09 -9.84
N GLU A 242 -9.15 -13.36 -9.23
CA GLU A 242 -9.48 -14.67 -8.66
C GLU A 242 -9.48 -15.76 -9.75
N ALA A 243 -10.03 -15.47 -10.93
CA ALA A 243 -10.04 -16.39 -12.07
C ALA A 243 -8.63 -16.72 -12.60
N LYS A 244 -7.66 -15.80 -12.48
CA LYS A 244 -6.26 -16.06 -12.88
C LYS A 244 -5.55 -17.01 -11.92
N GLU A 245 -5.93 -17.00 -10.65
CA GLU A 245 -5.44 -17.93 -9.64
C GLU A 245 -5.92 -19.36 -9.95
N GLU A 246 -7.20 -19.53 -10.28
CA GLU A 246 -7.79 -20.81 -10.70
C GLU A 246 -7.07 -21.40 -11.94
N LEU A 247 -6.76 -20.56 -12.93
CA LEU A 247 -6.01 -20.95 -14.13
C LEU A 247 -4.59 -21.44 -13.81
N GLY A 248 -3.90 -20.78 -12.88
CA GLY A 248 -2.57 -21.18 -12.42
C GLY A 248 -2.56 -22.57 -11.76
N GLU A 249 -3.59 -22.87 -10.97
CA GLU A 249 -3.72 -24.18 -10.32
C GLU A 249 -4.01 -25.30 -11.33
N ILE A 250 -4.87 -25.06 -12.31
CA ILE A 250 -5.18 -26.02 -13.38
C ILE A 250 -3.90 -26.38 -14.14
N LEU A 251 -3.09 -25.37 -14.51
CA LEU A 251 -1.80 -25.58 -15.17
C LEU A 251 -0.83 -26.41 -14.33
N THR A 252 -0.83 -26.19 -13.00
CA THR A 252 0.06 -26.91 -12.08
C THR A 252 -0.36 -28.38 -11.95
N ARG A 253 -1.65 -28.65 -11.78
CA ARG A 253 -2.20 -30.02 -11.74
C ARG A 253 -1.97 -30.76 -13.05
N GLN A 254 -2.13 -30.09 -14.19
CA GLN A 254 -1.83 -30.67 -15.51
C GLN A 254 -0.34 -31.02 -15.65
N LYS A 255 0.57 -30.14 -15.20
CA LYS A 255 2.01 -30.43 -15.21
C LYS A 255 2.38 -31.62 -14.32
N GLU A 256 1.82 -31.72 -13.11
CA GLU A 256 2.07 -32.87 -12.24
C GLU A 256 1.50 -34.19 -12.81
N ALA A 257 0.31 -34.14 -13.40
CA ALA A 257 -0.29 -35.30 -14.05
C ALA A 257 0.55 -35.78 -15.25
N LEU A 258 1.04 -34.85 -16.07
CA LEU A 258 1.94 -35.14 -17.19
C LEU A 258 3.28 -35.72 -16.71
N LYS A 259 3.83 -35.20 -15.61
CA LYS A 259 5.07 -35.73 -15.02
C LYS A 259 4.89 -37.18 -14.54
N LYS A 260 3.75 -37.49 -13.91
CA LYS A 260 3.41 -38.86 -13.48
C LYS A 260 3.18 -39.81 -14.66
N SER A 261 2.57 -39.36 -15.76
CA SER A 261 2.36 -40.21 -16.94
C SER A 261 3.68 -40.52 -17.65
N ILE A 262 4.59 -39.55 -17.78
CA ILE A 262 5.93 -39.75 -18.34
C ILE A 262 6.74 -40.76 -17.50
N ILE A 263 6.68 -40.66 -16.17
CA ILE A 263 7.38 -41.61 -15.29
C ILE A 263 6.82 -43.02 -15.45
N ARG A 264 5.49 -43.19 -15.53
CA ARG A 264 4.86 -44.51 -15.76
C ARG A 264 5.23 -45.09 -17.13
N ALA A 265 5.27 -44.29 -18.18
CA ALA A 265 5.67 -44.73 -19.52
C ALA A 265 7.12 -45.24 -19.53
N LYS A 266 8.05 -44.51 -18.90
CA LYS A 266 9.46 -44.94 -18.79
C LYS A 266 9.64 -46.24 -18.01
N ILE A 267 8.83 -46.50 -16.99
CA ILE A 267 8.89 -47.74 -16.21
C ILE A 267 8.41 -48.94 -17.04
N MET A 268 7.40 -48.76 -17.90
CA MET A 268 6.89 -49.82 -18.78
C MET A 268 7.83 -50.15 -19.94
N GLU A 269 8.62 -49.20 -20.45
CA GLU A 269 9.63 -49.46 -21.50
C GLU A 269 10.89 -50.17 -20.97
N SER A 270 11.07 -50.22 -19.64
CA SER A 270 12.19 -50.88 -18.97
C SER A 270 11.87 -52.29 -18.44
N GLN A 271 10.69 -52.83 -18.75
CA GLN A 271 10.26 -54.21 -18.47
C GLN A 271 10.12 -54.99 -19.78
#